data_AF-A0A2E8ISC3-F1
#
_entry.id   AF-A0A2E8ISC3-F1
#
_cell.length_a   1.000
_cell.length_b   1.000
_cell.length_c   1.000
_cell.angle_alpha   90.00
_cell.angle_beta   90.00
_cell.angle_gamma   90.00
#
_symmetry.space_group_name_H-M   'P 1'
#
loop_
_entity.id
_entity.type
_entity.pdbx_description
1 polymer ?
#
loop_
_entity_poly.entity_id
_entity_poly.type
_entity_poly.pdbx_seq_one_letter_code
_entity_poly.pdbx_strand_id
1 'polypeptide(L)'
;MSSIEDKVCEKIQKRSEVGKSKYGVTMERTDLNTVEWLTHLQEELMDASVYVERLLGDIQLANDAMLNARVLLMKHHEWMSMSDVTSEEDDQEILDVVKALRKASE
;
A
#
# COMPACT_ATOMS: atom_id res chain seq x y z
N MET A 1 -19.35 15.25 15.14
CA MET A 1 -18.49 14.40 14.31
C MET A 1 -17.97 13.27 15.17
N SER A 2 -17.50 12.16 14.60
CA SER A 2 -16.83 11.12 15.39
C SER A 2 -15.36 11.46 15.56
N SER A 3 -14.70 10.74 16.48
CA SER A 3 -13.26 10.86 16.71
C SER A 3 -12.40 10.62 15.46
N ILE A 4 -12.93 9.95 14.44
CA ILE A 4 -12.21 9.71 13.18
C ILE A 4 -12.24 10.98 12.31
N GLU A 5 -13.41 11.59 12.10
CA GLU A 5 -13.49 12.82 11.30
C GLU A 5 -12.76 13.98 11.98
N ASP A 6 -12.80 14.07 13.31
CA ASP A 6 -12.08 15.11 14.06
C ASP A 6 -10.56 15.06 13.79
N LYS A 7 -9.97 13.87 13.78
CA LYS A 7 -8.54 13.68 13.45
C LYS A 7 -8.21 14.10 12.02
N VAL A 8 -9.13 13.91 11.08
CA VAL A 8 -8.95 14.36 9.69
C VAL A 8 -9.01 15.89 9.62
N CYS A 9 -9.96 16.51 10.31
CA CYS A 9 -10.06 17.96 10.40
C CYS A 9 -8.80 18.60 11.02
N GLU A 10 -8.24 18.00 12.08
CA GLU A 10 -6.97 18.48 12.65
C GLU A 10 -5.82 18.43 11.63
N LYS A 11 -5.73 17.37 10.82
CA LYS A 11 -4.71 17.26 9.76
C LYS A 11 -4.89 18.34 8.70
N ILE A 12 -6.13 18.63 8.30
CA ILE A 12 -6.45 19.70 7.35
C ILE A 12 -6.01 21.05 7.91
N GLN A 13 -6.33 21.35 9.17
CA GLN A 13 -5.94 22.60 9.83
C GLN A 13 -4.41 22.76 9.88
N LYS A 14 -3.69 21.74 10.35
CA LYS A 14 -2.21 21.75 10.39
C LYS A 14 -1.60 21.96 9.01
N ARG A 15 -2.13 21.31 7.97
CA ARG A 15 -1.66 21.52 6.59
C ARG A 15 -1.93 22.94 6.11
N SER A 16 -3.09 23.51 6.44
CA SER A 16 -3.43 24.89 6.12
C SER A 16 -2.47 25.88 6.77
N GLU A 17 -2.12 25.69 8.05
CA GLU A 17 -1.15 26.52 8.78
C GLU A 17 0.24 26.48 8.12
N VAL A 18 0.74 25.29 7.77
CA VAL A 18 2.02 25.13 7.07
C VAL A 18 1.97 25.80 5.69
N GLY A 19 0.89 25.60 4.94
CA GLY A 19 0.69 26.25 3.64
C GLY A 19 0.71 27.77 3.75
N LYS A 20 -0.03 28.33 4.71
CA LYS A 20 -0.06 29.77 4.98
C LYS A 20 1.32 30.30 5.38
N SER A 21 2.06 29.58 6.22
CA SER A 21 3.42 29.96 6.60
C SER A 21 4.40 29.93 5.42
N LYS A 22 4.22 28.99 4.47
CA LYS A 22 5.12 28.83 3.32
C LYS A 22 4.85 29.82 2.20
N TYR A 23 3.57 30.06 1.89
CA TYR A 23 3.15 30.83 0.72
C TYR A 23 2.59 32.22 1.05
N GLY A 24 2.34 32.52 2.34
CA GLY A 24 1.81 33.80 2.80
C GLY A 24 0.33 34.04 2.46
N VAL A 25 -0.34 33.08 1.82
CA VAL A 25 -1.72 33.18 1.33
C VAL A 25 -2.59 32.03 1.81
N THR A 26 -3.90 32.25 1.85
CA THR A 26 -4.92 31.23 2.11
C THR A 26 -5.63 30.86 0.80
N MET A 27 -6.63 29.98 0.86
CA MET A 27 -7.51 29.67 -0.29
C MET A 27 -8.43 30.85 -0.67
N GLU A 28 -8.47 31.93 0.13
CA GLU A 28 -9.20 33.17 -0.20
C GLU A 28 -8.41 34.09 -1.15
N ARG A 29 -7.24 33.65 -1.62
CA ARG A 29 -6.43 34.36 -2.60
C ARG A 29 -7.21 34.58 -3.91
N THR A 30 -6.99 35.73 -4.55
CA THR A 30 -7.72 36.16 -5.76
C THR A 30 -6.81 36.31 -6.98
N ASP A 31 -5.56 35.87 -6.88
CA ASP A 31 -4.53 36.03 -7.89
C ASP A 31 -4.42 34.85 -8.86
N LEU A 32 -5.15 33.75 -8.60
CA LEU A 32 -5.25 32.60 -9.49
C LEU A 32 -6.60 32.57 -10.21
N ASN A 33 -6.57 32.24 -11.50
CA ASN A 33 -7.76 31.98 -12.29
C ASN A 33 -8.20 30.50 -12.20
N THR A 34 -9.40 30.20 -12.70
CA THR A 34 -9.99 28.85 -12.62
C THR A 34 -9.12 27.77 -13.27
N VAL A 35 -8.45 28.07 -14.39
CA VAL A 35 -7.58 27.09 -15.07
C VAL A 35 -6.37 26.77 -14.19
N GLU A 36 -5.73 27.77 -13.60
CA GLU A 36 -4.59 27.57 -12.70
C GLU A 36 -5.00 26.73 -11.46
N TRP A 37 -6.18 27.00 -10.88
CA TRP A 37 -6.72 26.18 -9.80
C TRP A 37 -6.91 24.71 -10.21
N LEU A 38 -7.48 24.47 -11.40
CA LEU A 38 -7.70 23.12 -11.90
C LEU A 38 -6.38 22.42 -12.24
N THR A 39 -5.38 23.16 -12.75
CA THR A 39 -4.04 22.62 -12.99
C THR A 39 -3.39 22.19 -11.69
N HIS A 40 -3.41 23.02 -10.65
CA HIS A 40 -2.85 22.62 -9.34
C HIS A 40 -3.57 21.42 -8.74
N LEU A 41 -4.91 21.35 -8.86
CA LEU A 41 -5.66 20.17 -8.44
C LEU A 41 -5.23 18.92 -9.23
N GLN A 42 -5.05 19.04 -10.55
CA GLN A 42 -4.60 17.94 -11.39
C GLN A 42 -3.21 17.44 -10.98
N GLU A 43 -2.27 18.35 -10.69
CA GLU A 43 -0.92 18.03 -10.19
C GLU A 43 -0.99 17.24 -8.87
N GLU A 44 -1.76 17.71 -7.89
CA GLU A 44 -1.91 17.03 -6.60
C GLU A 44 -2.60 15.65 -6.74
N LEU A 45 -3.52 15.50 -7.69
CA LEU A 45 -4.15 14.20 -7.99
C LEU A 45 -3.19 13.23 -8.70
N MET A 46 -2.26 13.72 -9.52
CA MET A 46 -1.21 12.89 -10.09
C MET A 46 -0.25 12.39 -8.99
N ASP A 47 0.13 13.26 -8.05
CA ASP A 47 0.94 12.85 -6.89
C ASP A 47 0.23 11.78 -6.06
N ALA A 48 -1.09 11.92 -5.82
CA ALA A 48 -1.89 10.90 -5.16
C ALA A 48 -1.90 9.57 -5.94
N SER A 49 -1.96 9.65 -7.28
CA SER A 49 -1.94 8.46 -8.15
C SER A 49 -0.62 7.68 -8.06
N VAL A 50 0.51 8.37 -7.86
CA VAL A 50 1.81 7.72 -7.63
C VAL A 50 1.79 6.87 -6.34
N TYR A 51 1.19 7.37 -5.26
CA TYR A 51 1.03 6.57 -4.03
C TYR A 51 0.14 5.35 -4.25
N VAL A 52 -0.95 5.50 -5.01
CA VAL A 52 -1.82 4.37 -5.36
C VAL A 52 -1.05 3.30 -6.14
N GLU A 53 -0.30 3.69 -7.16
CA GLU A 53 0.51 2.77 -7.97
C GLU A 53 1.53 2.00 -7.11
N ARG A 54 2.23 2.70 -6.21
CA ARG A 54 3.18 2.08 -5.28
C ARG A 54 2.52 1.01 -4.40
N LEU A 55 1.34 1.33 -3.85
CA LEU A 55 0.58 0.42 -2.97
C LEU A 55 -0.03 -0.75 -3.73
N LEU A 56 -0.47 -0.55 -4.97
CA LEU A 56 -0.89 -1.64 -5.85
C LEU A 56 0.27 -2.63 -6.07
N GLY A 57 1.49 -2.12 -6.26
CA GLY A 57 2.70 -2.95 -6.33
C GLY A 57 2.93 -3.78 -5.06
N ASP A 58 2.76 -3.19 -3.87
CA ASP A 58 2.88 -3.93 -2.59
C ASP A 58 1.83 -5.04 -2.48
N ILE A 59 0.57 -4.73 -2.82
CA ILE A 59 -0.52 -5.70 -2.81
C ILE A 59 -0.28 -6.84 -3.81
N GLN A 60 0.23 -6.53 -4.99
CA GLN A 60 0.55 -7.54 -6.01
C GLN A 60 1.63 -8.51 -5.51
N LEU A 61 2.72 -7.98 -4.94
CA LEU A 61 3.78 -8.81 -4.35
C LEU A 61 3.24 -9.73 -3.24
N ALA A 62 2.36 -9.22 -2.39
CA ALA A 62 1.74 -10.01 -1.34
C ALA A 62 0.83 -11.11 -1.90
N ASN A 63 0.00 -10.78 -2.90
CA ASN A 63 -0.85 -11.76 -3.56
C ASN A 63 -0.05 -12.88 -4.24
N ASP A 64 1.05 -12.54 -4.92
CA ASP A 64 1.92 -13.51 -5.57
C ASP A 64 2.59 -14.44 -4.55
N ALA A 65 3.08 -13.89 -3.43
CA ALA A 65 3.63 -14.69 -2.34
C ALA A 65 2.58 -15.66 -1.76
N MET A 66 1.35 -15.19 -1.53
CA MET A 66 0.24 -16.01 -1.05
C MET A 66 -0.15 -17.11 -2.05
N LEU A 67 -0.16 -16.80 -3.34
CA LEU A 67 -0.47 -17.78 -4.38
C LEU A 67 0.59 -18.87 -4.44
N ASN A 68 1.87 -18.50 -4.43
CA ASN A 68 2.99 -19.43 -4.43
C ASN A 68 2.94 -20.35 -3.20
N ALA A 69 2.69 -19.78 -2.03
CA ALA A 69 2.55 -20.54 -0.79
C ALA A 69 1.42 -21.57 -0.87
N ARG A 70 0.25 -21.16 -1.38
CA ARG A 70 -0.90 -22.04 -1.57
C ARG A 70 -0.55 -23.20 -2.51
N VAL A 71 0.13 -22.94 -3.62
CA VAL A 71 0.52 -23.99 -4.59
C VAL A 71 1.47 -24.99 -3.95
N LEU A 72 2.47 -24.53 -3.21
CA LEU A 72 3.42 -25.40 -2.53
C LEU A 72 2.75 -26.27 -1.47
N LEU A 73 1.88 -25.69 -0.65
CA LEU A 73 1.11 -26.44 0.36
C LEU A 73 0.19 -27.49 -0.29
N MET A 74 -0.41 -27.21 -1.45
CA MET A 74 -1.22 -28.18 -2.19
C MET A 74 -0.37 -29.36 -2.68
N LYS A 75 0.79 -29.09 -3.30
CA LYS A 75 1.72 -30.14 -3.73
C LYS A 75 2.19 -31.02 -2.58
N HIS A 76 2.54 -30.40 -1.45
CA HIS A 76 2.96 -31.12 -0.26
C HIS A 76 1.82 -31.97 0.32
N HIS A 77 0.58 -31.45 0.38
CA HIS A 77 -0.58 -32.23 0.80
C HIS A 77 -0.83 -33.45 -0.11
N GLU A 78 -0.78 -33.26 -1.43
CA GLU A 78 -0.89 -34.37 -2.39
C GLU A 78 0.21 -35.41 -2.17
N TRP A 79 1.46 -34.97 -2.02
CA TRP A 79 2.59 -35.86 -1.78
C TRP A 79 2.51 -36.63 -0.47
N MET A 80 2.15 -35.97 0.65
CA MET A 80 1.92 -36.62 1.95
C MET A 80 0.76 -37.62 1.90
N SER A 81 -0.26 -37.36 1.08
CA SER A 81 -1.36 -38.31 0.89
C SER A 81 -0.95 -39.55 0.08
N MET A 82 0.20 -39.49 -0.61
CA MET A 82 0.70 -40.51 -1.53
C MET A 82 1.94 -41.26 -1.01
N SER A 83 2.62 -40.79 0.05
CA SER A 83 3.92 -41.33 0.51
C SER A 83 3.93 -41.64 2.02
N ASP A 84 4.65 -42.70 2.41
CA ASP A 84 4.77 -43.17 3.81
C ASP A 84 6.04 -42.63 4.53
N VAL A 85 6.81 -41.72 3.92
CA VAL A 85 8.13 -41.24 4.43
C VAL A 85 8.44 -39.81 3.92
N THR A 86 8.80 -38.85 4.79
CA THR A 86 9.15 -37.43 4.50
C THR A 86 10.66 -37.19 4.25
N SER A 87 11.09 -36.27 3.36
CA SER A 87 12.52 -35.96 3.03
C SER A 87 12.92 -34.48 3.19
N GLU A 88 14.20 -34.18 3.49
CA GLU A 88 14.74 -32.85 3.90
C GLU A 88 14.70 -31.73 2.82
N GLU A 89 14.60 -32.04 1.53
CA GLU A 89 14.59 -31.02 0.46
C GLU A 89 13.26 -30.23 0.44
N ASP A 90 12.15 -30.87 0.79
CA ASP A 90 10.83 -30.24 0.84
C ASP A 90 10.71 -29.20 1.97
N ASP A 91 11.44 -29.40 3.07
CA ASP A 91 11.47 -28.47 4.21
C ASP A 91 12.10 -27.12 3.85
N GLN A 92 13.08 -27.12 2.94
CA GLN A 92 13.77 -25.89 2.51
C GLN A 92 12.87 -25.04 1.60
N GLU A 93 12.07 -25.67 0.74
CA GLU A 93 11.13 -24.97 -0.14
C GLU A 93 9.98 -24.35 0.66
N ILE A 94 9.46 -25.03 1.69
CA ILE A 94 8.48 -24.47 2.65
C ILE A 94 9.07 -23.27 3.38
N LEU A 95 10.31 -23.38 3.85
CA LEU A 95 10.96 -22.31 4.62
C LEU A 95 11.13 -21.04 3.78
N ASP A 96 11.44 -21.17 2.50
CA ASP A 96 11.60 -20.03 1.60
C ASP A 96 10.25 -19.38 1.25
N VAL A 97 9.18 -20.18 1.14
CA VAL A 97 7.80 -19.67 1.05
C VAL A 97 7.40 -18.89 2.31
N VAL A 98 7.68 -19.41 3.52
CA VAL A 98 7.36 -18.72 4.78
C VAL A 98 8.12 -17.39 4.90
N LYS A 99 9.39 -17.35 4.48
CA LYS A 99 10.17 -16.11 4.43
C LYS A 99 9.58 -15.10 3.44
N ALA A 100 9.14 -15.55 2.27
CA ALA A 100 8.49 -14.69 1.27
C ALA A 100 7.17 -14.11 1.79
N LEU A 101 6.33 -14.93 2.45
CA LEU A 101 5.09 -14.47 3.08
C LEU A 101 5.32 -13.45 4.20
N ARG A 102 6.34 -13.67 5.04
CA ARG A 102 6.70 -12.75 6.11
C ARG A 102 7.18 -11.40 5.57
N LYS A 103 8.02 -11.41 4.53
CA LYS A 103 8.48 -10.17 3.89
C LYS A 103 7.33 -9.39 3.25
N ALA A 104 6.28 -10.09 2.82
CA ALA A 104 5.09 -9.45 2.24
C ALA A 104 4.09 -8.90 3.28
N SER A 105 4.23 -9.27 4.56
CA SER A 105 3.34 -8.82 5.65
C SER A 105 3.95 -7.77 6.58
N GLU A 106 5.24 -7.46 6.43
CA GLU A 106 6.00 -6.41 7.13
C GLU A 106 6.09 -5.12 6.28
#